data_AF-A0A7S1ZKV9-F1
#
_entry.id   AF-A0A7S1ZKV9-F1
#
_cell.length_a   1.000
_cell.length_b   1.000
_cell.length_c   1.000
_cell.angle_alpha   90.00
_cell.angle_beta   90.00
_cell.angle_gamma   90.00
#
_symmetry.space_group_name_H-M   'P 1'
#
loop_
_entity.id
_entity.type
_entity.pdbx_description
1 polymer ?
#
loop_
_entity_poly.entity_id
_entity_poly.type
_entity_poly.pdbx_seq_one_letter_code
_entity_poly.pdbx_strand_id
1 'polypeptide(L)'
;QKKISPPPPPPRPKSLRMYNFGSPRVGNEAFVRRFEGLMRDGKIDEAYRIVNGEDVVARNPRSMNGLVLGSISYDHCGPTVLISPPKEEEGEEGAAGGGGTPNVLWVEGEDDDTACPVRDGAATTSPLAEGNLLGDLLKTVKEERSASVGGPA
;
A
#
# COMPACT_ATOMS: atom_id res chain seq x y z
N GLN A 1 -15.40 17.49 -50.57
CA GLN A 1 -14.93 17.31 -49.18
C GLN A 1 -15.39 15.95 -48.68
N LYS A 2 -14.48 15.03 -48.33
CA LYS A 2 -14.84 13.73 -47.73
C LYS A 2 -15.19 13.97 -46.26
N LYS A 3 -16.45 13.79 -45.86
CA LYS A 3 -16.85 13.80 -44.45
C LYS A 3 -16.22 12.58 -43.77
N ILE A 4 -15.28 12.82 -42.87
CA ILE A 4 -14.75 11.77 -41.99
C ILE A 4 -15.76 11.60 -40.87
N SER A 5 -16.38 10.43 -40.77
CA SER A 5 -17.23 10.08 -39.63
C SER A 5 -16.38 9.93 -38.37
N PRO A 6 -16.91 10.25 -37.18
CA PRO A 6 -16.20 10.02 -35.94
C PRO A 6 -15.84 8.53 -35.80
N PRO A 7 -14.69 8.22 -35.17
CA PRO A 7 -14.30 6.85 -34.93
C PRO A 7 -15.37 6.15 -34.08
N PRO A 8 -15.58 4.83 -34.28
CA PRO A 8 -16.48 4.07 -33.43
C PRO A 8 -16.03 4.16 -31.97
N PRO A 9 -16.98 4.11 -31.01
CA PRO A 9 -16.63 4.14 -29.59
C PRO A 9 -15.78 2.92 -29.22
N PRO A 10 -14.91 3.03 -28.21
CA PRO A 10 -14.13 1.91 -27.75
C PRO A 10 -15.05 0.75 -27.30
N PRO A 11 -14.64 -0.50 -27.52
CA PRO A 11 -15.40 -1.65 -27.08
C PRO A 11 -15.60 -1.59 -25.57
N ARG A 12 -16.85 -1.78 -25.13
CA ARG A 12 -17.15 -1.83 -23.70
C ARG A 12 -16.66 -3.15 -23.13
N PRO A 13 -15.89 -3.14 -22.04
CA PRO A 13 -15.48 -4.38 -21.39
C PRO A 13 -16.71 -5.16 -20.93
N LYS A 14 -16.66 -6.49 -21.10
CA LYS A 14 -17.73 -7.41 -20.65
C LYS A 14 -17.76 -7.56 -19.13
N SER A 15 -16.60 -7.37 -18.51
CA SER A 15 -16.33 -7.45 -17.08
C SER A 15 -15.28 -6.42 -16.72
N LEU A 16 -15.36 -5.85 -15.52
CA LEU A 16 -14.35 -4.93 -15.01
C LEU A 16 -13.59 -5.61 -13.87
N ARG A 17 -12.28 -5.77 -14.05
CA ARG A 17 -11.35 -6.29 -13.03
C ARG A 17 -10.22 -5.30 -12.80
N MET A 18 -9.84 -5.10 -11.55
CA MET A 18 -8.87 -4.08 -11.17
C MET A 18 -7.79 -4.68 -10.28
N TYR A 19 -6.53 -4.54 -10.68
CA TYR A 19 -5.36 -4.92 -9.87
C TYR A 19 -4.46 -3.72 -9.75
N ASN A 20 -4.46 -3.11 -8.57
CA ASN A 20 -3.74 -1.88 -8.31
C ASN A 20 -2.53 -2.19 -7.44
N PHE A 21 -1.34 -1.73 -7.83
CA PHE A 21 -0.10 -1.98 -7.10
C PHE A 21 0.38 -0.71 -6.40
N GLY A 22 0.63 -0.78 -5.09
CA GLY A 22 1.13 0.37 -4.31
C GLY A 22 0.23 1.60 -4.36
N SER A 23 -1.07 1.41 -4.65
CA SER A 23 -1.98 2.52 -4.91
C SER A 23 -2.16 3.38 -3.66
N PRO A 24 -2.02 4.72 -3.75
CA PRO A 24 -2.41 5.62 -2.69
C PRO A 24 -3.92 5.54 -2.44
N ARG A 25 -4.38 6.21 -1.38
CA ARG A 25 -5.81 6.43 -1.12
C ARG A 25 -6.39 7.33 -2.20
N VAL A 26 -7.52 6.91 -2.77
CA VAL A 26 -8.06 7.50 -4.01
C VAL A 26 -9.34 8.32 -3.80
N GLY A 27 -10.02 8.16 -2.67
CA GLY A 27 -11.28 8.84 -2.43
C GLY A 27 -11.64 8.92 -0.95
N ASN A 28 -12.75 9.60 -0.67
CA ASN A 28 -13.33 9.67 0.67
C ASN A 28 -14.28 8.49 0.93
N GLU A 29 -14.86 8.44 2.12
CA GLU A 29 -15.81 7.38 2.53
C GLU A 29 -16.99 7.21 1.55
N ALA A 30 -17.50 8.32 0.99
CA ALA A 30 -18.59 8.26 0.03
C ALA A 30 -18.19 7.56 -1.27
N PHE A 31 -16.97 7.81 -1.76
CA PHE A 31 -16.40 7.09 -2.89
C PHE A 31 -16.20 5.60 -2.58
N VAL A 32 -15.61 5.28 -1.42
CA VAL A 32 -15.39 3.89 -1.00
C VAL A 32 -16.72 3.14 -0.96
N ARG A 33 -17.74 3.68 -0.28
CA ARG A 33 -19.07 3.08 -0.20
C ARG A 33 -19.69 2.86 -1.58
N ARG A 34 -19.48 3.80 -2.51
CA ARG A 34 -19.97 3.66 -3.89
C ARG A 34 -19.24 2.54 -4.63
N PHE A 35 -17.93 2.46 -4.50
CA PHE A 35 -17.09 1.43 -5.11
C PHE A 35 -17.47 0.03 -4.61
N GLU A 36 -17.56 -0.15 -3.29
CA GLU A 36 -18.00 -1.42 -2.68
C GLU A 36 -19.41 -1.84 -3.12
N GLY A 37 -20.30 -0.86 -3.31
CA GLY A 37 -21.62 -1.12 -3.90
C GLY A 37 -21.52 -1.66 -5.33
N LEU A 38 -20.62 -1.13 -6.16
CA LEU A 38 -20.42 -1.61 -7.54
C LEU A 38 -19.85 -3.04 -7.56
N MET A 39 -18.98 -3.39 -6.62
CA MET A 39 -18.50 -4.77 -6.47
C MET A 39 -19.64 -5.71 -6.07
N ARG A 40 -20.41 -5.34 -5.04
CA ARG A 40 -21.55 -6.14 -4.56
C ARG A 40 -22.63 -6.35 -5.63
N ASP A 41 -22.89 -5.33 -6.44
CA ASP A 41 -23.85 -5.38 -7.55
C ASP A 41 -23.32 -6.13 -8.78
N GLY A 42 -22.10 -6.69 -8.72
CA GLY A 42 -21.46 -7.39 -9.83
C GLY A 42 -21.15 -6.50 -11.03
N LYS A 43 -20.98 -5.19 -10.83
CA LYS A 43 -20.52 -4.24 -11.86
C LYS A 43 -19.00 -4.20 -11.96
N ILE A 44 -18.33 -4.52 -10.87
CA ILE A 44 -16.90 -4.79 -10.79
C ILE A 44 -16.79 -6.24 -10.34
N ASP A 45 -16.22 -7.09 -11.18
CA ASP A 45 -16.13 -8.53 -10.93
C ASP A 45 -15.06 -8.82 -9.86
N GLU A 46 -13.97 -8.05 -9.89
CA GLU A 46 -12.79 -8.31 -9.07
C GLU A 46 -12.02 -7.02 -8.87
N ALA A 47 -11.59 -6.76 -7.63
CA ALA A 47 -10.72 -5.62 -7.33
C ALA A 47 -9.77 -6.00 -6.20
N TYR A 48 -8.46 -5.84 -6.43
CA TYR A 48 -7.44 -6.03 -5.41
C TYR A 48 -6.47 -4.86 -5.37
N ARG A 49 -6.13 -4.44 -4.16
CA ARG A 49 -5.04 -3.50 -3.89
C ARG A 49 -3.84 -4.28 -3.37
N ILE A 50 -2.89 -4.55 -4.25
CA ILE A 50 -1.67 -5.28 -3.96
C ILE A 50 -0.63 -4.28 -3.42
N VAL A 51 -0.16 -4.51 -2.20
CA VAL A 51 0.69 -3.57 -1.48
C VAL A 51 1.91 -4.32 -0.94
N ASN A 52 3.11 -3.82 -1.24
CA ASN A 52 4.30 -4.22 -0.50
C ASN A 52 4.19 -3.66 0.93
N GLY A 53 4.38 -4.49 1.96
CA GLY A 53 4.25 -4.09 3.36
C GLY A 53 5.05 -2.82 3.72
N GLU A 54 6.19 -2.61 3.07
CA GLU A 54 7.07 -1.44 3.32
C GLU A 54 6.75 -0.22 2.45
N ASP A 55 5.74 -0.28 1.58
CA ASP A 55 5.38 0.81 0.68
C ASP A 55 4.64 1.95 1.41
N VAL A 56 5.29 3.10 1.51
CA VAL A 56 4.73 4.31 2.13
C VAL A 56 3.72 5.04 1.22
N VAL A 57 3.79 4.85 -0.10
CA VAL A 57 2.89 5.50 -1.07
C VAL A 57 1.46 5.01 -0.84
N ALA A 58 1.32 3.70 -0.60
CA ALA A 58 0.05 3.07 -0.28
C ALA A 58 -0.61 3.63 1.00
N ARG A 59 0.11 4.39 1.84
CA ARG A 59 -0.44 4.96 3.09
C ARG A 59 -0.85 6.43 2.97
N ASN A 60 -0.67 7.03 1.79
CA ASN A 60 -0.89 8.45 1.54
C ASN A 60 -2.10 8.68 0.62
N PRO A 61 -2.74 9.87 0.67
CA PRO A 61 -2.60 10.90 1.69
C PRO A 61 -3.23 10.47 3.03
N ARG A 62 -2.56 10.79 4.14
CA ARG A 62 -3.14 10.57 5.48
C ARG A 62 -4.34 11.49 5.68
N SER A 63 -5.36 11.02 6.39
CA SER A 63 -6.48 11.86 6.81
C SER A 63 -5.94 13.03 7.62
N MET A 64 -6.17 14.25 7.14
CA MET A 64 -5.73 15.47 7.81
C MET A 64 -6.92 16.08 8.54
N ASN A 65 -6.83 16.16 9.87
CA ASN A 65 -7.76 16.94 10.67
C ASN A 65 -7.37 18.42 10.57
N GLY A 66 -7.92 19.12 9.59
CA GLY A 66 -7.77 20.57 9.48
C GLY A 66 -8.71 21.28 10.46
N LEU A 67 -8.15 22.02 11.41
CA LEU A 67 -8.87 22.74 12.47
C LEU A 67 -9.92 23.77 11.96
N VAL A 68 -9.97 24.07 10.65
CA VAL A 68 -10.71 25.21 10.08
C VAL A 68 -11.63 24.82 8.90
N LEU A 69 -11.45 23.67 8.24
CA LEU A 69 -12.14 23.32 6.98
C LEU A 69 -12.84 21.95 6.97
N GLY A 70 -12.96 21.31 8.13
CA GLY A 70 -13.47 19.94 8.24
C GLY A 70 -12.38 18.90 7.98
N SER A 71 -12.59 17.68 8.51
CA SER A 71 -11.68 16.56 8.31
C SER A 71 -11.76 16.07 6.86
N ILE A 72 -10.65 16.15 6.12
CA ILE A 72 -10.55 15.52 4.81
C ILE A 72 -10.00 14.12 5.03
N SER A 73 -10.90 13.13 5.02
CA SER A 73 -10.55 11.71 5.10
C SER A 73 -10.41 11.14 3.69
N TYR A 74 -9.25 10.52 3.45
CA TYR A 74 -9.02 9.65 2.31
C TYR A 74 -8.92 8.23 2.79
N ASP A 75 -9.50 7.31 2.03
CA ASP A 75 -9.57 5.91 2.35
C ASP A 75 -9.37 5.05 1.09
N HIS A 76 -9.17 3.77 1.34
CA HIS A 76 -8.98 2.74 0.34
C HIS A 76 -10.29 2.05 -0.01
N CYS A 77 -10.40 1.59 -1.26
CA CYS A 77 -11.47 0.73 -1.73
C CYS A 77 -10.91 -0.60 -2.22
N GLY A 78 -11.72 -1.64 -2.13
CA GLY A 78 -11.35 -3.01 -2.48
C GLY A 78 -10.48 -3.71 -1.43
N PRO A 79 -10.51 -5.05 -1.41
CA PRO A 79 -9.63 -5.89 -0.60
C PRO A 79 -8.14 -5.59 -0.81
N THR A 80 -7.38 -5.59 0.28
CA THR A 80 -5.93 -5.42 0.29
C THR A 80 -5.24 -6.78 0.25
N VAL A 81 -4.23 -6.92 -0.62
CA VAL A 81 -3.30 -8.04 -0.62
C VAL A 81 -1.94 -7.51 -0.23
N LEU A 82 -1.39 -7.96 0.90
CA LEU A 82 -0.05 -7.61 1.34
C LEU A 82 0.97 -8.64 0.88
N ILE A 83 2.04 -8.14 0.28
CA ILE A 83 3.23 -8.90 -0.02
C ILE A 83 4.22 -8.63 1.11
N SER A 84 4.46 -9.64 1.93
CA SER A 84 5.49 -9.58 2.97
C SER A 84 6.88 -9.71 2.32
N PRO A 85 7.89 -8.97 2.79
CA PRO A 85 9.27 -9.29 2.40
C PRO A 85 9.58 -10.73 2.80
N PRO A 86 10.36 -11.48 2.00
CA PRO A 86 10.82 -12.79 2.40
C PRO A 86 11.58 -12.64 3.72
N LYS A 87 11.14 -13.33 4.77
CA LYS A 87 11.95 -13.46 5.99
C LYS A 87 13.17 -14.26 5.58
N GLU A 88 14.36 -13.64 5.64
CA GLU A 88 15.59 -14.42 5.67
C GLU A 88 15.46 -15.35 6.89
N GLU A 89 15.57 -16.66 6.66
CA GLU A 89 15.56 -17.63 7.75
C GLU A 89 16.77 -17.33 8.64
N GLU A 90 16.57 -16.54 9.70
CA GLU A 90 17.47 -16.55 10.83
C GLU A 90 17.46 -17.99 11.36
N GLY A 91 18.58 -18.68 11.17
CA GLY A 91 18.70 -20.10 11.45
C GLY A 91 18.29 -20.43 12.89
N GLU A 92 17.14 -21.09 13.04
CA GLU A 92 16.86 -21.91 14.20
C GLU A 92 17.06 -23.37 13.82
N GLU A 93 18.20 -23.91 14.26
CA GLU A 93 18.39 -25.35 14.35
C GLU A 93 17.30 -25.95 15.24
N GLY A 94 16.37 -26.67 14.61
CA GLY A 94 15.65 -27.76 15.27
C GLY A 94 14.16 -27.53 15.53
N ALA A 95 13.34 -27.80 14.52
CA ALA A 95 12.12 -28.59 14.71
C ALA A 95 11.67 -29.18 13.37
N ALA A 96 11.77 -30.50 13.26
CA ALA A 96 11.21 -31.25 12.15
C ALA A 96 9.68 -31.12 12.14
N GLY A 97 9.11 -30.54 11.08
CA GLY A 97 7.66 -30.61 10.84
C GLY A 97 7.12 -29.58 9.85
N GLY A 98 7.03 -29.97 8.57
CA GLY A 98 6.15 -29.34 7.59
C GLY A 98 6.74 -28.17 6.80
N GLY A 99 7.26 -28.46 5.59
CA GLY A 99 7.70 -27.45 4.62
C GLY A 99 6.53 -26.65 4.04
N GLY A 100 6.04 -25.67 4.80
CA GLY A 100 5.24 -24.57 4.26
C GLY A 100 6.18 -23.45 3.87
N THR A 101 6.18 -23.05 2.60
CA THR A 101 6.76 -21.76 2.19
C THR A 101 6.24 -20.67 3.12
N PRO A 102 7.07 -19.76 3.67
CA PRO A 102 6.56 -18.67 4.49
C PRO A 102 5.47 -17.96 3.69
N ASN A 103 4.27 -17.79 4.26
CA ASN A 103 3.14 -17.17 3.58
C ASN A 103 3.55 -15.76 3.12
N VAL A 104 3.92 -15.64 1.85
CA VAL A 104 4.39 -14.39 1.24
C VAL A 104 3.22 -13.41 1.07
N LEU A 105 2.00 -13.95 1.03
CA LEU A 105 0.77 -13.21 0.76
C LEU A 105 -0.14 -13.23 1.99
N TRP A 106 -0.68 -12.06 2.31
CA TRP A 106 -1.77 -11.88 3.26
C TRP A 106 -2.93 -11.20 2.51
N VAL A 107 -4.14 -11.73 2.62
CA VAL A 107 -5.33 -11.24 1.92
C VAL A 107 -6.40 -10.78 2.93
N GLU A 108 -6.83 -9.53 2.80
CA GLU A 108 -7.84 -8.92 3.67
C GLU A 108 -9.15 -9.71 3.63
N GLY A 109 -9.57 -10.20 4.81
CA GLY A 109 -10.79 -10.99 4.98
C GLY A 109 -10.63 -12.50 4.75
N GLU A 110 -9.46 -12.97 4.31
CA GLU A 110 -9.13 -14.40 4.23
C GLU A 110 -8.11 -14.80 5.30
N ASP A 111 -7.06 -13.99 5.49
CA ASP A 111 -5.96 -14.24 6.43
C ASP A 111 -6.14 -13.43 7.72
N ASP A 112 -6.67 -14.07 8.77
CA ASP A 112 -6.90 -13.55 10.14
C ASP A 112 -7.98 -12.45 10.30
N ASP A 113 -8.66 -12.43 11.46
CA ASP A 113 -9.71 -11.46 11.83
C ASP A 113 -9.14 -10.07 12.22
N THR A 114 -7.83 -9.88 12.06
CA THR A 114 -7.13 -8.65 12.38
C THR A 114 -7.27 -7.59 11.28
N ALA A 115 -7.33 -6.33 11.69
CA ALA A 115 -7.50 -5.21 10.78
C ALA A 115 -6.30 -5.04 9.83
N CYS A 116 -6.55 -4.61 8.59
CA CYS A 116 -5.53 -4.47 7.56
C CYS A 116 -4.37 -3.56 8.02
N PRO A 117 -3.12 -4.07 8.07
CA PRO A 117 -1.94 -3.31 8.54
C PRO A 117 -1.66 -1.99 7.81
N VAL A 118 -2.20 -1.82 6.60
CA VAL A 118 -2.03 -0.62 5.78
C VAL A 118 -3.19 0.38 5.95
N ARG A 119 -4.37 -0.08 6.41
CA ARG A 119 -5.51 0.78 6.75
C ARG A 119 -5.32 1.42 8.13
N ASP A 120 -5.01 0.59 9.13
CA ASP A 120 -4.91 0.99 10.53
C ASP A 120 -3.44 1.01 10.95
N GLY A 121 -2.87 2.21 10.97
CA GLY A 121 -1.43 2.40 11.10
C GLY A 121 -0.80 1.72 12.33
N ALA A 122 -0.04 0.66 12.06
CA ALA A 122 1.33 0.55 12.53
C ALA A 122 2.17 0.18 11.31
N ALA A 123 3.12 1.03 10.94
CA ALA A 123 4.20 0.55 10.08
C ALA A 123 4.88 -0.56 10.89
N THR A 124 4.80 -1.80 10.42
CA THR A 124 5.38 -2.97 11.11
C THR A 124 6.88 -2.82 11.28
N THR A 125 7.50 -1.97 10.45
CA THR A 125 8.85 -1.44 10.65
C THR A 125 8.84 0.08 10.45
N SER A 126 9.66 0.80 11.22
CA SER A 126 9.81 2.24 11.03
C SER A 126 10.66 2.51 9.79
N PRO A 127 10.24 3.36 8.84
CA PRO A 127 11.08 3.72 7.69
C PRO A 127 12.35 4.47 8.10
N LEU A 128 12.41 4.95 9.34
CA LEU A 128 13.57 5.58 9.96
C LEU A 128 14.42 4.62 10.80
N ALA A 129 14.04 3.35 10.89
CA ALA A 129 14.84 2.34 11.58
C ALA A 129 16.19 2.15 10.87
N GLU A 130 17.19 1.75 11.64
CA GLU A 130 18.52 1.44 11.14
C GLU A 130 18.45 0.20 10.22
N GLY A 131 19.08 0.27 9.04
CA GLY A 131 18.97 -0.75 7.99
C GLY A 131 17.87 -0.50 6.96
N ASN A 132 17.01 0.50 7.17
CA ASN A 132 16.07 0.98 6.15
C ASN A 132 16.67 2.17 5.39
N LEU A 133 16.42 2.24 4.08
CA LEU A 133 17.03 3.21 3.15
C LEU A 133 17.00 4.67 3.67
N LEU A 134 15.88 5.12 4.25
CA LEU A 134 15.73 6.49 4.73
C LEU A 134 16.42 6.72 6.08
N GLY A 135 16.44 5.72 6.97
CA GLY A 135 17.21 5.75 8.20
C GLY A 135 18.70 5.87 7.92
N ASP A 136 19.19 5.07 6.97
CA ASP A 136 20.59 5.06 6.56
C ASP A 136 20.97 6.38 5.89
N LEU A 137 20.11 6.92 5.01
CA LEU A 137 20.35 8.22 4.38
C LEU A 137 20.47 9.36 5.41
N LEU A 138 19.59 9.37 6.43
CA LEU A 138 19.62 10.37 7.51
C LEU A 138 20.85 10.21 8.40
N LYS A 139 21.29 8.98 8.64
CA LYS A 139 22.50 8.68 9.39
C LYS A 139 23.73 9.21 8.65
N THR A 140 23.86 8.91 7.35
CA THR A 140 24.96 9.41 6.52
C THR A 140 25.02 10.94 6.51
N VAL A 141 23.89 11.62 6.32
CA VAL A 141 23.83 13.10 6.33
C VAL A 141 24.22 13.69 7.69
N LYS A 142 23.83 13.04 8.82
CA LYS A 142 24.23 13.48 10.16
C LYS A 142 25.72 13.27 10.42
N GLU A 143 26.29 12.15 9.95
CA GLU A 143 27.71 11.83 10.10
C GLU A 143 28.58 12.80 9.30
N GLU A 144 28.21 13.13 8.06
CA GLU A 144 28.91 14.16 7.25
C GLU A 144 28.87 15.56 7.89
N ARG A 145 27.74 15.91 8.51
CA ARG A 145 27.59 17.19 9.21
C ARG A 145 28.42 17.26 10.50
N SER A 146 28.70 16.12 11.11
CA SER A 146 29.54 16.01 12.31
C SER A 146 31.03 16.04 11.96
N ALA A 147 31.42 15.49 10.80
CA ALA A 147 32.79 15.52 10.30
C ALA A 147 33.25 16.92 9.84
N SER A 148 32.33 17.79 9.42
CA SER A 148 32.63 19.15 8.94
C SER A 148 32.78 20.22 10.04
N VAL A 149 32.45 19.90 11.29
CA VAL A 149 32.58 20.83 12.44
C VAL A 149 33.84 20.54 13.28
N GLY A 150 34.54 19.44 13.00
CA GLY A 150 35.81 19.07 13.65
C GLY A 150 37.05 19.51 12.86
N GLY A 151 37.17 20.82 12.56
CA GLY A 151 38.46 21.39 12.14
C GLY A 151 39.38 21.60 13.36
N PRO A 152 40.71 21.35 13.26
CA PRO A 152 41.62 21.48 14.40
C PRO A 152 41.71 22.94 14.89
N ALA A 153 41.98 23.05 16.19
CA ALA A 153 42.04 24.25 17.02
C ALA A 153 42.83 25.44 16.45
#